data_AF-A0AAD9QBB0-F1
#
_entry.id   AF-A0AAD9QBB0-F1
#
_cell.length_a   1.000
_cell.length_b   1.000
_cell.length_c   1.000
_cell.angle_alpha   90.00
_cell.angle_beta   90.00
_cell.angle_gamma   90.00
#
_symmetry.space_group_name_H-M   'P 1'
#
loop_
_entity.id
_entity.type
_entity.pdbx_description
1 polymer ?
#
loop_
_entity_poly.entity_id
_entity_poly.type
_entity_poly.pdbx_seq_one_letter_code
_entity_poly.pdbx_strand_id
1 'polypeptide(L)'
;MCATLKIIKKNTVMLKFGFLSFLCSDIDIIEWHEFLTPQLKLSQLFKAKPEEDETKGKPIISVLTDEELCQMSNMSARLSTLAKHAVEKGVRLMVDAEQTYFQPAIRHLTLELMREFNKETPLVLNTYQCYLKDTYRIIQTDMELARREGFLFGAKLVRGAYMEQERLRAETLGYEDPIHPSYKATSKCFDEVTNVVLEETMRGNANVLVATHNEHSIQAAVERMHEIGICPTEKKVFFGQLLGMSDPISFTLGNKGYAVYKYVPFGPVEDVLPYLSRRAMENKGLLKGVLKERRLLWNELKRRFMEGELSYNPKKA
;
A
#
# COMPACT_ATOMS: atom_id res chain seq x y z
N MET A 1 -31.46 31.17 -62.33
CA MET A 1 -31.51 32.38 -61.48
C MET A 1 -30.42 32.27 -60.44
N CYS A 2 -29.55 33.26 -60.41
CA CYS A 2 -28.53 33.49 -59.41
C CYS A 2 -29.20 33.92 -58.09
N ALA A 3 -28.73 33.42 -56.94
CA ALA A 3 -28.82 34.11 -55.65
C ALA A 3 -27.86 33.48 -54.63
N THR A 4 -27.17 34.34 -53.90
CA THR A 4 -25.95 34.09 -53.12
C THR A 4 -26.19 34.34 -51.63
N LEU A 5 -25.48 33.59 -50.77
CA LEU A 5 -25.13 33.83 -49.33
C LEU A 5 -26.23 33.98 -48.24
N LYS A 6 -26.11 33.16 -47.19
CA LYS A 6 -25.71 33.64 -45.84
C LYS A 6 -25.31 32.49 -44.90
N ILE A 7 -24.06 32.52 -44.44
CA ILE A 7 -23.57 31.76 -43.28
C ILE A 7 -24.03 32.49 -42.02
N ILE A 8 -24.74 31.80 -41.12
CA ILE A 8 -24.82 32.15 -39.68
C ILE A 8 -24.74 30.85 -38.87
N LYS A 9 -23.73 30.77 -37.99
CA LYS A 9 -23.45 29.71 -37.01
C LYS A 9 -24.61 29.48 -36.03
N LYS A 10 -24.98 28.22 -35.74
CA LYS A 10 -24.86 27.57 -34.41
C LYS A 10 -25.58 26.20 -34.33
N ASN A 11 -24.81 25.24 -33.79
CA ASN A 11 -25.18 24.16 -32.86
C ASN A 11 -25.96 22.92 -33.33
N THR A 12 -25.18 21.83 -33.45
CA THR A 12 -25.30 20.54 -32.72
C THR A 12 -26.57 19.72 -32.92
N VAL A 13 -26.45 18.70 -33.77
CA VAL A 13 -27.37 17.55 -33.87
C VAL A 13 -27.12 16.60 -32.70
N MET A 14 -28.13 16.42 -31.85
CA MET A 14 -28.21 15.34 -30.86
C MET A 14 -28.40 13.99 -31.57
N LEU A 15 -27.48 13.06 -31.36
CA LEU A 15 -27.74 11.63 -31.54
C LEU A 15 -28.04 11.04 -30.16
N LYS A 16 -29.32 10.77 -29.91
CA LYS A 16 -29.82 10.00 -28.77
C LYS A 16 -29.51 8.51 -28.99
N PHE A 17 -28.66 7.95 -28.16
CA PHE A 17 -28.76 6.55 -27.75
C PHE A 17 -29.02 6.55 -26.25
N GLY A 18 -30.21 6.10 -25.85
CA GLY A 18 -30.53 5.87 -24.45
C GLY A 18 -30.69 4.38 -24.24
N PHE A 19 -29.93 3.80 -23.31
CA PHE A 19 -30.35 2.65 -22.51
C PHE A 19 -29.45 2.56 -21.25
N LEU A 20 -30.13 2.59 -20.09
CA LEU A 20 -29.68 2.42 -18.69
C LEU A 20 -28.68 3.41 -18.08
N SER A 21 -29.24 4.31 -17.26
CA SER A 21 -28.58 4.95 -16.14
C SER A 21 -28.38 3.95 -14.98
N PHE A 22 -27.12 3.64 -14.65
CA PHE A 22 -26.72 3.26 -13.29
C PHE A 22 -25.43 4.03 -12.96
N LEU A 23 -25.40 4.60 -11.76
CA LEU A 23 -24.41 5.56 -11.29
C LEU A 23 -23.02 4.92 -11.07
N CYS A 24 -22.01 5.57 -11.66
CA CYS A 24 -20.65 5.79 -11.16
C CYS A 24 -19.79 4.57 -10.81
N SER A 25 -19.02 4.09 -11.80
CA SER A 25 -17.58 3.76 -11.75
C SER A 25 -17.23 2.94 -12.98
N ASP A 26 -17.15 3.61 -14.13
CA ASP A 26 -16.74 2.96 -15.37
C ASP A 26 -15.26 2.58 -15.27
N ILE A 27 -15.00 1.27 -15.18
CA ILE A 27 -13.70 0.71 -15.52
C ILE A 27 -13.62 0.79 -17.05
N ASP A 28 -12.80 1.69 -17.55
CA ASP A 28 -12.49 1.76 -18.97
C ASP A 28 -11.57 0.59 -19.35
N ILE A 29 -12.16 -0.44 -19.96
CA ILE A 29 -11.47 -1.66 -20.42
C ILE A 29 -10.48 -1.37 -21.56
N ILE A 30 -10.59 -0.20 -22.23
CA ILE A 30 -9.66 0.22 -23.29
C ILE A 30 -8.36 0.80 -22.70
N GLU A 31 -8.42 1.35 -21.48
CA GLU A 31 -7.26 1.91 -20.78
C GLU A 31 -6.32 0.82 -20.20
N TRP A 32 -6.83 -0.41 -20.04
CA TRP A 32 -6.16 -1.51 -19.31
C TRP A 32 -5.46 -2.57 -20.18
N HIS A 33 -5.81 -2.73 -21.46
CA HIS A 33 -5.12 -3.67 -22.36
C HIS A 33 -3.86 -3.05 -23.01
N GLU A 34 -3.65 -1.74 -22.86
CA GLU A 34 -2.68 -0.96 -23.65
C GLU A 34 -1.53 -0.35 -22.82
N PHE A 35 -1.20 -0.87 -21.63
CA PHE A 35 -0.32 -0.12 -20.71
C PHE A 35 1.19 -0.04 -21.08
N LEU A 36 1.79 -0.97 -21.86
CA LEU A 36 3.27 -1.04 -21.98
C LEU A 36 3.90 -0.95 -23.39
N THR A 37 3.14 -0.66 -24.44
CA THR A 37 3.67 -0.45 -25.81
C THR A 37 3.01 0.61 -26.72
N PRO A 38 1.84 1.22 -26.43
CA PRO A 38 1.17 2.14 -27.37
C PRO A 38 1.05 3.60 -26.89
N GLN A 39 1.77 4.08 -25.87
CA GLN A 39 1.70 5.50 -25.47
C GLN A 39 2.14 6.46 -26.61
N LEU A 40 3.03 5.97 -27.49
CA LEU A 40 3.41 6.62 -28.75
C LEU A 40 2.30 6.60 -29.82
N LYS A 41 1.32 5.67 -29.75
CA LYS A 41 0.23 5.53 -30.74
C LYS A 41 -1.06 6.22 -30.28
N LEU A 42 -1.43 6.16 -29.00
CA LEU A 42 -2.65 6.80 -28.49
C LEU A 42 -2.58 8.33 -28.57
N SER A 43 -1.43 8.91 -28.25
CA SER A 43 -1.19 10.35 -28.38
C SER A 43 -1.18 10.84 -29.83
N GLN A 44 -0.93 9.95 -30.79
CA GLN A 44 -1.10 10.23 -32.21
C GLN A 44 -2.58 10.19 -32.62
N LEU A 45 -3.40 9.39 -31.94
CA LEU A 45 -4.85 9.30 -32.14
C LEU A 45 -5.61 10.48 -31.51
N PHE A 46 -5.15 10.98 -30.35
CA PHE A 46 -5.75 12.11 -29.62
C PHE A 46 -4.95 13.41 -29.76
N LYS A 47 -4.76 13.86 -31.01
CA LYS A 47 -4.22 15.20 -31.31
C LYS A 47 -5.37 16.20 -31.43
N ALA A 48 -5.24 17.34 -30.75
CA ALA A 48 -6.13 18.47 -31.00
C ALA A 48 -5.99 18.92 -32.46
N LYS A 49 -7.04 19.53 -33.03
CA LYS A 49 -6.95 20.11 -34.37
C LYS A 49 -5.87 21.22 -34.34
N PRO A 50 -4.91 21.24 -35.27
CA PRO A 50 -3.88 22.28 -35.28
C PRO A 50 -4.52 23.66 -35.41
N GLU A 51 -4.04 24.63 -34.61
CA GLU A 51 -4.27 26.05 -34.88
C GLU A 51 -3.48 26.47 -36.13
N GLU A 52 -3.90 27.56 -36.80
CA GLU A 52 -3.51 27.92 -38.18
C GLU A 52 -1.99 28.04 -38.44
N ASP A 53 -1.14 28.04 -37.40
CA ASP A 53 0.33 28.13 -37.48
C ASP A 53 1.11 26.87 -37.03
N GLU A 54 0.46 25.78 -36.59
CA GLU A 54 1.14 24.54 -36.17
C GLU A 54 0.91 23.38 -37.15
N THR A 55 1.97 22.81 -37.74
CA THR A 55 1.87 21.66 -38.67
C THR A 55 1.45 20.34 -37.99
N LYS A 56 1.44 20.30 -36.64
CA LYS A 56 1.00 19.16 -35.83
C LYS A 56 0.26 19.69 -34.59
N GLY A 57 -0.97 19.25 -34.39
CA GLY A 57 -1.72 19.61 -33.18
C GLY A 57 -1.12 19.02 -31.92
N LYS A 58 -1.23 19.76 -30.81
CA LYS A 58 -0.71 19.37 -29.49
C LYS A 58 -1.41 18.09 -28.99
N PRO A 59 -0.67 17.15 -28.39
CA PRO A 59 -1.28 15.96 -27.78
C PRO A 59 -2.16 16.39 -26.62
N ILE A 60 -3.38 15.86 -26.57
CA ILE A 60 -4.37 16.17 -25.52
C ILE A 60 -4.00 15.49 -24.19
N ILE A 61 -3.17 14.46 -24.26
CA ILE A 61 -2.73 13.62 -23.12
C ILE A 61 -1.24 13.90 -22.87
N SER A 62 -0.85 14.05 -21.61
CA SER A 62 0.57 14.11 -21.23
C SER A 62 1.21 12.74 -21.43
N VAL A 63 2.22 12.67 -22.31
CA VAL A 63 2.92 11.41 -22.64
C VAL A 63 4.31 11.46 -22.01
N LEU A 64 4.78 10.31 -21.52
CA LEU A 64 6.18 10.15 -21.14
C LEU A 64 7.08 10.35 -22.36
N THR A 65 8.15 11.10 -22.17
CA THR A 65 9.25 11.23 -23.13
C THR A 65 9.98 9.89 -23.30
N ASP A 66 10.73 9.73 -24.39
CA ASP A 66 11.54 8.52 -24.61
C ASP A 66 12.55 8.28 -23.48
N GLU A 67 13.06 9.36 -22.87
CA GLU A 67 13.94 9.29 -21.70
C GLU A 67 13.18 8.76 -20.48
N GLU A 68 11.97 9.28 -20.19
CA GLU A 68 11.14 8.82 -19.07
C GLU A 68 10.69 7.36 -19.26
N LEU A 69 10.40 6.93 -20.49
CA LEU A 69 10.13 5.53 -20.81
C LEU A 69 11.34 4.64 -20.52
N CYS A 70 12.55 5.09 -20.89
CA CYS A 70 13.79 4.40 -20.56
C CYS A 70 14.00 4.31 -19.05
N GLN A 71 13.77 5.40 -18.31
CA GLN A 71 13.87 5.43 -16.85
C GLN A 71 12.86 4.46 -16.19
N MET A 72 11.62 4.43 -16.67
CA MET A 72 10.58 3.52 -16.19
C MET A 72 10.94 2.05 -16.45
N SER A 73 11.44 1.74 -17.65
CA SER A 73 11.93 0.39 -18.00
C SER A 73 13.08 -0.04 -17.09
N ASN A 74 14.05 0.85 -16.86
CA ASN A 74 15.18 0.61 -15.95
C ASN A 74 14.72 0.37 -14.50
N MET A 75 13.73 1.12 -14.02
CA MET A 75 13.13 0.92 -12.69
C MET A 75 12.44 -0.45 -12.59
N SER A 76 11.62 -0.81 -13.58
CA SER A 76 10.94 -2.11 -13.64
C SER A 76 11.95 -3.27 -13.65
N ALA A 77 13.01 -3.17 -14.46
CA ALA A 77 14.06 -4.19 -14.52
C ALA A 77 14.79 -4.37 -13.18
N ARG A 78 15.07 -3.28 -12.45
CA ARG A 78 15.68 -3.35 -11.10
C ARG A 78 14.74 -4.01 -10.11
N LEU A 79 13.46 -3.65 -10.11
CA LEU A 79 12.46 -4.26 -9.24
C LEU A 79 12.28 -5.76 -9.51
N SER A 80 12.19 -6.16 -10.78
CA SER A 80 12.12 -7.57 -11.17
C SER A 80 13.36 -8.35 -10.74
N THR A 81 14.56 -7.75 -10.87
CA THR A 81 15.81 -8.36 -10.36
C THR A 81 15.76 -8.62 -8.86
N LEU A 82 15.27 -7.65 -8.07
CA LEU A 82 15.11 -7.81 -6.62
C LEU A 82 14.05 -8.85 -6.26
N ALA A 83 12.90 -8.83 -6.94
CA ALA A 83 11.81 -9.78 -6.72
C ALA A 83 12.25 -11.22 -7.04
N LYS A 84 12.93 -11.42 -8.17
CA LYS A 84 13.52 -12.70 -8.54
C LYS A 84 14.49 -13.21 -7.47
N HIS A 85 15.41 -12.37 -7.01
CA HIS A 85 16.36 -12.75 -5.96
C HIS A 85 15.65 -13.08 -4.63
N ALA A 86 14.60 -12.33 -4.28
CA ALA A 86 13.82 -12.59 -3.07
C ALA A 86 13.12 -13.96 -3.14
N VAL A 87 12.52 -14.29 -4.28
CA VAL A 87 11.88 -15.58 -4.54
C VAL A 87 12.89 -16.73 -4.49
N GLU A 88 14.04 -16.59 -5.15
CA GLU A 88 15.12 -17.60 -5.13
C GLU A 88 15.62 -17.91 -3.72
N LYS A 89 15.62 -16.92 -2.82
CA LYS A 89 16.04 -17.07 -1.43
C LYS A 89 14.89 -17.40 -0.47
N GLY A 90 13.65 -17.47 -0.96
CA GLY A 90 12.46 -17.68 -0.12
C GLY A 90 12.23 -16.56 0.89
N VAL A 91 12.69 -15.33 0.60
CA VAL A 91 12.46 -14.15 1.45
C VAL A 91 11.35 -13.28 0.86
N ARG A 92 10.68 -12.52 1.73
CA ARG A 92 9.59 -11.64 1.32
C ARG A 92 10.14 -10.30 0.87
N LEU A 93 9.65 -9.80 -0.26
CA LEU A 93 9.91 -8.46 -0.75
C LEU A 93 8.71 -7.57 -0.41
N MET A 94 8.91 -6.55 0.40
CA MET A 94 7.86 -5.61 0.78
C MET A 94 8.14 -4.26 0.15
N VAL A 95 7.25 -3.80 -0.72
CA VAL A 95 7.36 -2.48 -1.35
C VAL A 95 6.69 -1.46 -0.44
N ASP A 96 7.46 -0.48 0.03
CA ASP A 96 6.97 0.55 0.93
C ASP A 96 6.05 1.54 0.20
N ALA A 97 5.09 2.08 0.95
CA ALA A 97 4.21 3.14 0.48
C ALA A 97 4.75 4.50 0.90
N GLU A 98 4.67 5.46 -0.01
CA GLU A 98 5.13 6.83 0.16
C GLU A 98 3.94 7.81 0.16
N GLN A 99 4.14 9.04 -0.33
CA GLN A 99 3.06 10.03 -0.44
C GLN A 99 2.03 9.63 -1.51
N THR A 100 0.81 10.13 -1.36
CA THR A 100 -0.37 9.77 -2.17
C THR A 100 -0.16 9.90 -3.68
N TYR A 101 0.62 10.89 -4.12
CA TYR A 101 0.89 11.13 -5.54
C TYR A 101 1.87 10.14 -6.18
N PHE A 102 2.65 9.39 -5.38
CA PHE A 102 3.49 8.29 -5.88
C PHE A 102 2.76 6.93 -5.83
N GLN A 103 1.74 6.80 -4.98
CA GLN A 103 1.06 5.53 -4.73
C GLN A 103 0.47 4.85 -5.98
N PRO A 104 -0.09 5.55 -6.98
CA PRO A 104 -0.57 4.89 -8.20
C PRO A 104 0.53 4.12 -8.93
N ALA A 105 1.72 4.71 -9.08
CA ALA A 105 2.86 4.10 -9.74
C ALA A 105 3.44 2.94 -8.92
N ILE A 106 3.67 3.16 -7.62
CA ILE A 106 4.18 2.14 -6.69
C ILE A 106 3.23 0.93 -6.66
N ARG A 107 1.92 1.17 -6.53
CA ARG A 107 0.91 0.11 -6.50
C ARG A 107 0.92 -0.68 -7.79
N HIS A 108 0.90 -0.01 -8.94
CA HIS A 108 0.90 -0.67 -10.23
C HIS A 108 2.13 -1.57 -10.41
N LEU A 109 3.33 -1.03 -10.21
CA LEU A 109 4.58 -1.80 -10.32
C LEU A 109 4.58 -3.01 -9.37
N THR A 110 4.08 -2.83 -8.14
CA THR A 110 4.04 -3.93 -7.18
C THR A 110 3.05 -5.02 -7.59
N LEU A 111 1.89 -4.65 -8.14
CA LEU A 111 0.91 -5.62 -8.66
C LEU A 111 1.47 -6.39 -9.86
N GLU A 112 2.22 -5.74 -10.76
CA GLU A 112 2.93 -6.44 -11.84
C GLU A 112 3.91 -7.48 -11.30
N LEU A 113 4.69 -7.13 -10.27
CA LEU A 113 5.58 -8.08 -9.60
C LEU A 113 4.81 -9.21 -8.92
N MET A 114 3.66 -8.95 -8.30
CA MET A 114 2.82 -10.02 -7.74
C MET A 114 2.30 -10.94 -8.85
N ARG A 115 1.86 -10.37 -9.97
CA ARG A 115 1.40 -11.14 -11.13
C ARG A 115 2.50 -12.06 -11.64
N GLU A 116 3.74 -11.59 -11.71
CA GLU A 116 4.87 -12.39 -12.18
C GLU A 116 5.30 -13.44 -11.15
N PHE A 117 5.50 -13.04 -9.88
CA PHE A 117 6.23 -13.83 -8.88
C PHE A 117 5.35 -14.53 -7.82
N ASN A 118 4.15 -14.04 -7.50
CA ASN A 118 3.29 -14.64 -6.49
C ASN A 118 2.39 -15.75 -7.08
N LYS A 119 3.00 -16.84 -7.56
CA LYS A 119 2.26 -17.99 -8.12
C LYS A 119 1.92 -19.03 -7.06
N GLU A 120 2.94 -19.56 -6.39
CA GLU A 120 2.77 -20.62 -5.38
C GLU A 120 2.70 -20.06 -3.96
N THR A 121 3.41 -18.97 -3.69
CA THR A 121 3.45 -18.32 -2.37
C THR A 121 3.46 -16.79 -2.54
N PRO A 122 2.65 -16.03 -1.78
CA PRO A 122 2.70 -14.59 -1.82
C PRO A 122 3.94 -14.07 -1.06
N LEU A 123 5.00 -13.77 -1.82
CA LEU A 123 6.29 -13.29 -1.32
C LEU A 123 6.48 -11.78 -1.56
N VAL A 124 5.90 -11.25 -2.63
CA VAL A 124 5.87 -9.81 -2.90
C VAL A 124 4.64 -9.21 -2.25
N LEU A 125 4.83 -8.21 -1.40
CA LEU A 125 3.76 -7.53 -0.66
C LEU A 125 3.74 -6.03 -0.99
N ASN A 126 2.54 -5.51 -1.26
CA ASN A 126 2.31 -4.07 -1.41
C ASN A 126 1.89 -3.45 -0.07
N THR A 127 2.32 -2.22 0.20
CA THR A 127 1.96 -1.51 1.43
C THR A 127 0.67 -0.70 1.24
N TYR A 128 -0.32 -0.97 2.09
CA TYR A 128 -1.61 -0.26 2.11
C TYR A 128 -1.69 0.64 3.35
N GLN A 129 -1.88 1.94 3.13
CA GLN A 129 -1.88 2.96 4.18
C GLN A 129 -3.33 3.31 4.60
N CYS A 130 -3.81 2.72 5.69
CA CYS A 130 -5.21 2.79 6.13
C CYS A 130 -5.65 4.16 6.70
N TYR A 131 -4.76 5.15 6.74
CA TYR A 131 -5.13 6.54 7.00
C TYR A 131 -5.83 7.21 5.80
N LEU A 132 -5.66 6.68 4.57
CA LEU A 132 -6.33 7.20 3.39
C LEU A 132 -7.77 6.69 3.31
N LYS A 133 -8.68 7.58 2.92
CA LYS A 133 -10.11 7.27 2.76
C LYS A 133 -10.36 6.16 1.74
N ASP A 134 -9.53 6.08 0.70
CA ASP A 134 -9.71 5.14 -0.42
C ASP A 134 -9.17 3.73 -0.16
N THR A 135 -8.37 3.50 0.89
CA THR A 135 -7.63 2.24 1.07
C THR A 135 -8.51 1.01 1.10
N TYR A 136 -9.67 1.08 1.76
CA TYR A 136 -10.61 -0.03 1.83
C TYR A 136 -11.12 -0.44 0.45
N ARG A 137 -11.46 0.53 -0.40
CA ARG A 137 -11.90 0.26 -1.78
C ARG A 137 -10.75 -0.29 -2.63
N ILE A 138 -9.58 0.33 -2.55
CA ILE A 138 -8.41 -0.06 -3.35
C ILE A 138 -8.01 -1.51 -3.05
N ILE A 139 -7.93 -1.90 -1.78
CA ILE A 139 -7.50 -3.26 -1.43
C ILE A 139 -8.51 -4.31 -1.89
N GLN A 140 -9.81 -4.00 -1.86
CA GLN A 140 -10.84 -4.87 -2.41
C GLN A 140 -10.70 -5.04 -3.93
N THR A 141 -10.44 -3.94 -4.65
CA THR A 141 -10.16 -3.99 -6.10
C THR A 141 -8.93 -4.83 -6.41
N ASP A 142 -7.83 -4.63 -5.69
CA ASP A 142 -6.57 -5.34 -5.94
C ASP A 142 -6.68 -6.85 -5.63
N MET A 143 -7.40 -7.24 -4.58
CA MET A 143 -7.67 -8.65 -4.30
C MET A 143 -8.56 -9.28 -5.38
N GLU A 144 -9.58 -8.56 -5.86
CA GLU A 144 -10.42 -9.06 -6.94
C GLU A 144 -9.64 -9.22 -8.25
N LEU A 145 -8.74 -8.28 -8.54
CA LEU A 145 -7.80 -8.40 -9.65
C LEU A 145 -6.93 -9.66 -9.51
N ALA A 146 -6.37 -9.89 -8.32
CA ALA A 146 -5.57 -11.08 -8.03
C ALA A 146 -6.33 -12.39 -8.27
N ARG A 147 -7.60 -12.46 -7.86
CA ARG A 147 -8.47 -13.62 -8.12
C ARG A 147 -8.72 -13.83 -9.62
N ARG A 148 -9.01 -12.77 -10.36
CA ARG A 148 -9.32 -12.84 -11.80
C ARG A 148 -8.12 -13.25 -12.64
N GLU A 149 -6.94 -12.80 -12.27
CA GLU A 149 -5.70 -13.04 -13.01
C GLU A 149 -4.90 -14.25 -12.48
N GLY A 150 -5.34 -14.85 -11.37
CA GLY A 150 -4.79 -16.09 -10.84
C GLY A 150 -3.41 -15.93 -10.20
N PHE A 151 -3.16 -14.84 -9.48
CA PHE A 151 -1.97 -14.68 -8.64
C PHE A 151 -2.35 -14.51 -7.16
N LEU A 152 -1.42 -14.84 -6.26
CA LEU A 152 -1.66 -14.76 -4.82
C LEU A 152 -1.37 -13.35 -4.30
N PHE A 153 -2.28 -12.83 -3.50
CA PHE A 153 -2.25 -11.46 -3.02
C PHE A 153 -1.29 -11.28 -1.83
N GLY A 154 -0.52 -10.19 -1.81
CA GLY A 154 0.38 -9.87 -0.70
C GLY A 154 0.14 -8.47 -0.17
N ALA A 155 -0.24 -8.34 1.10
CA ALA A 155 -0.51 -7.03 1.71
C ALA A 155 0.32 -6.76 2.97
N LYS A 156 0.91 -5.57 3.05
CA LYS A 156 1.45 -4.99 4.27
C LYS A 156 0.52 -3.86 4.71
N LEU A 157 -0.18 -4.04 5.82
CA LEU A 157 -1.14 -3.08 6.34
C LEU A 157 -0.47 -2.16 7.35
N VAL A 158 -0.51 -0.86 7.09
CA VAL A 158 -0.02 0.19 8.01
C VAL A 158 -1.12 1.24 8.21
N ARG A 159 -1.06 2.02 9.29
CA ARG A 159 -1.88 3.24 9.38
C ARG A 159 -1.39 4.28 8.38
N GLY A 160 -0.12 4.68 8.46
CA GLY A 160 0.50 5.66 7.56
C GLY A 160 1.56 6.49 8.29
N ALA A 161 2.45 7.15 7.55
CA ALA A 161 3.58 7.90 8.11
C ALA A 161 3.70 9.35 7.61
N TYR A 162 2.83 9.78 6.69
CA TYR A 162 2.96 11.06 5.97
C TYR A 162 1.80 12.03 6.25
N MET A 163 1.06 11.83 7.36
CA MET A 163 -0.16 12.57 7.70
C MET A 163 -0.04 14.09 7.61
N GLU A 164 1.02 14.66 8.20
CA GLU A 164 1.21 16.11 8.22
C GLU A 164 1.51 16.67 6.82
N GLN A 165 2.32 15.95 6.03
CA GLN A 165 2.69 16.37 4.68
C GLN A 165 1.49 16.35 3.73
N GLU A 166 0.66 15.31 3.81
CA GLU A 166 -0.55 15.19 3.00
C GLU A 166 -1.58 16.29 3.30
N ARG A 167 -1.81 16.57 4.60
CA ARG A 167 -2.73 17.66 5.01
C ARG A 167 -2.24 19.03 4.53
N LEU A 168 -0.95 19.31 4.74
CA LEU A 168 -0.33 20.56 4.29
C LEU A 168 -0.43 20.70 2.77
N ARG A 169 -0.21 19.61 2.02
CA ARG A 169 -0.31 19.61 0.56
C ARG A 169 -1.75 19.86 0.09
N ALA A 170 -2.73 19.20 0.69
CA ALA A 170 -4.16 19.39 0.38
C ALA A 170 -4.61 20.83 0.62
N GLU A 171 -4.19 21.43 1.74
CA GLU A 171 -4.45 22.85 2.04
C GLU A 171 -3.78 23.78 1.02
N THR A 172 -2.51 23.53 0.70
CA THR A 172 -1.72 24.38 -0.23
C THR A 172 -2.27 24.35 -1.66
N LEU A 173 -2.72 23.19 -2.13
CA LEU A 173 -3.21 23.00 -3.50
C LEU A 173 -4.75 23.09 -3.61
N GLY A 174 -5.47 23.24 -2.49
CA GLY A 174 -6.91 23.45 -2.46
C GLY A 174 -7.77 22.23 -2.86
N TYR A 175 -7.28 21.01 -2.65
CA TYR A 175 -8.04 19.78 -2.90
C TYR A 175 -8.48 19.12 -1.59
N GLU A 176 -9.42 18.16 -1.67
CA GLU A 176 -9.93 17.46 -0.49
C GLU A 176 -8.84 16.66 0.21
N ASP A 177 -8.75 16.80 1.54
CA ASP A 177 -7.84 15.99 2.36
C ASP A 177 -8.09 14.49 2.14
N PRO A 178 -7.10 13.73 1.63
CA PRO A 178 -7.28 12.31 1.32
C PRO A 178 -7.30 11.44 2.59
N ILE A 179 -7.02 12.01 3.77
CA ILE A 179 -6.88 11.29 5.03
C ILE A 179 -8.18 11.32 5.82
N HIS A 180 -8.42 10.25 6.57
CA HIS A 180 -9.49 10.21 7.57
C HIS A 180 -9.41 11.36 8.60
N PRO A 181 -10.56 11.85 9.09
CA PRO A 181 -10.61 13.03 9.95
C PRO A 181 -10.06 12.81 11.38
N SER A 182 -9.91 11.56 11.82
CA SER A 182 -9.44 11.26 13.19
C SER A 182 -8.71 9.92 13.27
N TYR A 183 -7.87 9.77 14.32
CA TYR A 183 -7.21 8.51 14.64
C TYR A 183 -8.20 7.34 14.82
N LYS A 184 -9.39 7.60 15.37
CA LYS A 184 -10.46 6.60 15.53
C LYS A 184 -10.98 6.13 14.17
N ALA A 185 -11.19 7.06 13.23
CA ALA A 185 -11.61 6.73 11.87
C ALA A 185 -10.54 5.92 11.12
N THR A 186 -9.26 6.33 11.21
CA THR A 186 -8.13 5.55 10.65
C THR A 186 -8.03 4.17 11.28
N SER A 187 -8.21 4.04 12.60
CA SER A 187 -8.13 2.74 13.28
C SER A 187 -9.29 1.83 12.88
N LYS A 188 -10.51 2.39 12.73
CA LYS A 188 -11.65 1.65 12.19
C LYS A 188 -11.36 1.12 10.77
N CYS A 189 -10.86 1.96 9.87
CA CYS A 189 -10.47 1.54 8.52
C CYS A 189 -9.38 0.46 8.55
N PHE A 190 -8.37 0.62 9.41
CA PHE A 190 -7.30 -0.38 9.59
C PHE A 190 -7.85 -1.75 10.03
N ASP A 191 -8.74 -1.77 11.02
CA ASP A 191 -9.33 -3.01 11.52
C ASP A 191 -10.27 -3.65 10.47
N GLU A 192 -11.07 -2.85 9.75
CA GLU A 192 -11.92 -3.31 8.63
C GLU A 192 -11.11 -3.91 7.47
N VAL A 193 -10.04 -3.22 7.06
CA VAL A 193 -9.11 -3.71 6.02
C VAL A 193 -8.43 -5.00 6.48
N THR A 194 -7.97 -5.04 7.73
CA THR A 194 -7.34 -6.24 8.31
C THR A 194 -8.30 -7.43 8.26
N ASN A 195 -9.57 -7.23 8.65
CA ASN A 195 -10.57 -8.29 8.60
C ASN A 195 -10.76 -8.86 7.19
N VAL A 196 -10.93 -7.99 6.21
CA VAL A 196 -11.17 -8.38 4.81
C VAL A 196 -9.97 -9.14 4.21
N VAL A 197 -8.74 -8.74 4.54
CA VAL A 197 -7.54 -9.44 4.07
C VAL A 197 -7.34 -10.77 4.80
N LEU A 198 -7.69 -10.86 6.08
CA LEU A 198 -7.66 -12.13 6.82
C LEU A 198 -8.63 -13.15 6.23
N GLU A 199 -9.81 -12.72 5.78
CA GLU A 199 -10.76 -13.59 5.08
C GLU A 199 -10.18 -14.13 3.77
N GLU A 200 -9.46 -13.30 2.99
CA GLU A 200 -8.78 -13.77 1.78
C GLU A 200 -7.58 -14.67 2.08
N THR A 201 -6.90 -14.42 3.20
CA THR A 201 -5.79 -15.25 3.69
C THR A 201 -6.28 -16.64 4.09
N MET A 202 -7.44 -16.72 4.75
CA MET A 202 -8.07 -17.99 5.12
C MET A 202 -8.44 -18.83 3.90
N ARG A 203 -8.87 -18.18 2.81
CA ARG A 203 -9.13 -18.85 1.51
C ARG A 203 -7.87 -19.41 0.85
N GLY A 204 -6.68 -19.06 1.36
CA GLY A 204 -5.39 -19.49 0.81
C GLY A 204 -4.88 -18.60 -0.33
N ASN A 205 -5.56 -17.48 -0.62
CA ASN A 205 -5.24 -16.61 -1.75
C ASN A 205 -4.39 -15.40 -1.36
N ALA A 206 -4.05 -15.22 -0.08
CA ALA A 206 -3.30 -14.06 0.38
C ALA A 206 -2.33 -14.38 1.53
N ASN A 207 -1.29 -13.55 1.64
CA ASN A 207 -0.50 -13.37 2.86
C ASN A 207 -0.60 -11.90 3.32
N VAL A 208 -0.55 -11.70 4.63
CA VAL A 208 -0.67 -10.35 5.22
C VAL A 208 0.33 -10.08 6.32
N LEU A 209 0.98 -8.92 6.26
CA LEU A 209 1.73 -8.32 7.35
C LEU A 209 0.88 -7.22 8.01
N VAL A 210 0.42 -7.46 9.23
CA VAL A 210 -0.29 -6.50 10.08
C VAL A 210 0.76 -5.68 10.84
N ALA A 211 1.10 -4.49 10.34
CA ALA A 211 2.16 -3.65 10.90
C ALA A 211 1.57 -2.56 11.82
N THR A 212 1.64 -2.79 13.13
CA THR A 212 1.04 -1.91 14.15
C THR A 212 1.72 -2.10 15.52
N HIS A 213 1.80 -1.02 16.28
CA HIS A 213 2.19 -0.99 17.70
C HIS A 213 0.98 -0.93 18.65
N ASN A 214 -0.23 -0.81 18.09
CA ASN A 214 -1.45 -0.74 18.87
C ASN A 214 -1.88 -2.14 19.33
N GLU A 215 -1.85 -2.36 20.64
CA GLU A 215 -2.21 -3.62 21.31
C GLU A 215 -3.64 -4.07 20.99
N HIS A 216 -4.60 -3.14 20.93
CA HIS A 216 -6.01 -3.46 20.61
C HIS A 216 -6.15 -3.96 19.17
N SER A 217 -5.52 -3.32 18.18
CA SER A 217 -5.57 -3.81 16.79
C SER A 217 -4.89 -5.18 16.64
N ILE A 218 -3.84 -5.46 17.42
CA ILE A 218 -3.18 -6.77 17.41
C ILE A 218 -4.10 -7.82 18.02
N GLN A 219 -4.69 -7.53 19.16
CA GLN A 219 -5.64 -8.42 19.82
C GLN A 219 -6.82 -8.73 18.91
N ALA A 220 -7.43 -7.71 18.28
CA ALA A 220 -8.53 -7.90 17.33
C ALA A 220 -8.12 -8.78 16.14
N ALA A 221 -6.92 -8.59 15.58
CA ALA A 221 -6.43 -9.45 14.49
C ALA A 221 -6.20 -10.89 14.94
N VAL A 222 -5.65 -11.11 16.15
CA VAL A 222 -5.43 -12.44 16.74
C VAL A 222 -6.74 -13.15 17.03
N GLU A 223 -7.71 -12.45 17.64
CA GLU A 223 -9.06 -12.97 17.90
C GLU A 223 -9.73 -13.35 16.58
N ARG A 224 -9.65 -12.49 15.57
CA ARG A 224 -10.20 -12.77 14.25
C ARG A 224 -9.57 -13.97 13.58
N MET A 225 -8.24 -14.13 13.66
CA MET A 225 -7.55 -15.33 13.16
C MET A 225 -8.10 -16.60 13.81
N HIS A 226 -8.32 -16.57 15.13
CA HIS A 226 -8.87 -17.71 15.86
C HIS A 226 -10.32 -18.01 15.44
N GLU A 227 -11.16 -16.98 15.27
CA GLU A 227 -12.56 -17.13 14.82
C GLU A 227 -12.68 -17.79 13.45
N ILE A 228 -11.84 -17.39 12.49
CA ILE A 228 -11.89 -17.90 11.12
C ILE A 228 -11.01 -19.12 10.89
N GLY A 229 -10.27 -19.57 11.91
CA GLY A 229 -9.48 -20.81 11.88
C GLY A 229 -8.10 -20.70 11.22
N ILE A 230 -7.48 -19.52 11.16
CA ILE A 230 -6.08 -19.38 10.70
C ILE A 230 -5.14 -19.76 11.84
N CYS A 231 -4.38 -20.84 11.64
CA CYS A 231 -3.41 -21.27 12.64
C CYS A 231 -2.11 -20.45 12.54
N PRO A 232 -1.50 -20.01 13.66
CA PRO A 232 -0.25 -19.24 13.64
C PRO A 232 0.91 -19.98 12.93
N THR A 233 0.90 -21.31 12.96
CA THR A 233 1.95 -22.15 12.36
C THR A 233 1.92 -22.15 10.83
N GLU A 234 0.81 -21.75 10.20
CA GLU A 234 0.70 -21.66 8.74
C GLU A 234 1.57 -20.55 8.15
N LYS A 235 2.04 -19.60 8.98
CA LYS A 235 2.89 -18.48 8.57
C LYS A 235 2.32 -17.74 7.35
N LYS A 236 1.02 -17.45 7.36
CA LYS A 236 0.33 -16.61 6.36
C LYS A 236 0.10 -15.18 6.86
N VAL A 237 -0.03 -15.03 8.18
CA VAL A 237 -0.21 -13.75 8.87
C VAL A 237 1.05 -13.43 9.67
N PHE A 238 1.52 -12.21 9.51
CA PHE A 238 2.73 -11.69 10.17
C PHE A 238 2.40 -10.43 10.96
N PHE A 239 3.03 -10.26 12.11
CA PHE A 239 2.89 -9.04 12.91
C PHE A 239 4.16 -8.20 12.80
N GLY A 240 4.03 -7.01 12.20
CA GLY A 240 5.16 -6.10 11.97
C GLY A 240 5.27 -5.03 13.04
N GLN A 241 6.47 -4.83 13.56
CA GLN A 241 6.79 -3.79 14.54
C GLN A 241 8.14 -3.15 14.21
N LEU A 242 8.31 -1.88 14.53
CA LEU A 242 9.59 -1.20 14.44
C LEU A 242 10.54 -1.70 15.55
N LEU A 243 11.84 -1.79 15.22
CA LEU A 243 12.86 -2.09 16.21
C LEU A 243 12.92 -0.98 17.27
N GLY A 244 13.02 -1.38 18.54
CA GLY A 244 13.04 -0.45 19.69
C GLY A 244 11.66 0.03 20.14
N MET A 245 10.59 -0.55 19.62
CA MET A 245 9.21 -0.20 19.97
C MET A 245 8.37 -1.46 20.18
N SER A 246 7.59 -1.50 21.28
CA SER A 246 6.61 -2.55 21.58
C SER A 246 7.20 -3.96 21.73
N ASP A 247 8.43 -4.07 22.21
CA ASP A 247 9.09 -5.37 22.41
C ASP A 247 8.27 -6.36 23.27
N PRO A 248 7.58 -5.96 24.36
CA PRO A 248 6.72 -6.88 25.10
C PRO A 248 5.63 -7.54 24.24
N ILE A 249 5.10 -6.81 23.25
CA ILE A 249 4.11 -7.34 22.31
C ILE A 249 4.78 -8.35 21.38
N SER A 250 5.94 -8.01 20.80
CA SER A 250 6.73 -8.92 19.96
C SER A 250 7.04 -10.24 20.68
N PHE A 251 7.53 -10.16 21.93
CA PHE A 251 7.85 -11.34 22.73
C PHE A 251 6.61 -12.19 23.03
N THR A 252 5.49 -11.56 23.38
CA THR A 252 4.25 -12.28 23.68
C THR A 252 3.72 -13.03 22.46
N LEU A 253 3.69 -12.36 21.29
CA LEU A 253 3.27 -12.97 20.03
C LEU A 253 4.20 -14.13 19.62
N GLY A 254 5.51 -13.92 19.69
CA GLY A 254 6.50 -14.95 19.36
C GLY A 254 6.39 -16.17 20.27
N ASN A 255 6.22 -15.98 21.58
CA ASN A 255 6.04 -17.07 22.55
C ASN A 255 4.74 -17.85 22.34
N LYS A 256 3.73 -17.23 21.70
CA LYS A 256 2.47 -17.88 21.32
C LYS A 256 2.52 -18.50 19.90
N GLY A 257 3.68 -18.50 19.24
CA GLY A 257 3.88 -19.13 17.94
C GLY A 257 3.50 -18.26 16.73
N TYR A 258 3.13 -16.99 16.94
CA TYR A 258 2.85 -16.06 15.84
C TYR A 258 4.16 -15.58 15.19
N ALA A 259 4.13 -15.38 13.87
CA ALA A 259 5.27 -14.86 13.14
C ALA A 259 5.39 -13.34 13.35
N VAL A 260 6.51 -12.91 13.94
CA VAL A 260 6.78 -11.51 14.27
C VAL A 260 7.94 -10.98 13.41
N TYR A 261 7.76 -9.78 12.86
CA TYR A 261 8.73 -9.06 12.06
C TYR A 261 9.16 -7.78 12.76
N LYS A 262 10.48 -7.62 12.94
CA LYS A 262 11.07 -6.34 13.36
C LYS A 262 11.60 -5.59 12.15
N TYR A 263 11.06 -4.40 11.90
CA TYR A 263 11.56 -3.48 10.89
C TYR A 263 12.81 -2.79 11.45
N VAL A 264 13.95 -3.10 10.83
CA VAL A 264 15.27 -2.60 11.23
C VAL A 264 15.79 -1.68 10.12
N PRO A 265 15.83 -0.36 10.32
CA PRO A 265 16.56 0.51 9.41
C PRO A 265 18.05 0.21 9.50
N PHE A 266 18.74 0.16 8.37
CA PHE A 266 20.18 -0.09 8.30
C PHE A 266 20.78 0.81 7.22
N GLY A 267 21.88 1.50 7.56
CA GLY A 267 22.60 2.37 6.65
C GLY A 267 23.37 3.49 7.37
N PRO A 268 24.10 4.33 6.63
CA PRO A 268 24.72 5.55 7.15
C PRO A 268 23.69 6.47 7.82
N VAL A 269 24.13 7.22 8.83
CA VAL A 269 23.25 8.11 9.61
C VAL A 269 22.50 9.10 8.71
N GLU A 270 23.22 9.69 7.76
CA GLU A 270 22.68 10.70 6.83
C GLU A 270 21.49 10.17 6.01
N ASP A 271 21.59 8.92 5.53
CA ASP A 271 20.54 8.27 4.74
C ASP A 271 19.30 7.91 5.58
N VAL A 272 19.49 7.65 6.89
CA VAL A 272 18.39 7.28 7.79
C VAL A 272 17.78 8.47 8.53
N LEU A 273 18.32 9.70 8.38
CA LEU A 273 17.76 10.90 9.01
C LEU A 273 16.28 11.12 8.72
N PRO A 274 15.78 10.99 7.46
CA PRO A 274 14.36 11.15 7.17
C PRO A 274 13.49 10.12 7.92
N TYR A 275 13.98 8.89 8.06
CA TYR A 275 13.31 7.84 8.84
C TYR A 275 13.26 8.22 10.34
N LEU A 276 14.39 8.65 10.91
CA LEU A 276 14.49 9.03 12.32
C LEU A 276 13.57 10.22 12.65
N SER A 277 13.47 11.20 11.76
CA SER A 277 12.56 12.34 11.90
C SER A 277 11.09 11.89 12.01
N ARG A 278 10.64 11.02 11.10
CA ARG A 278 9.28 10.44 11.15
C ARG A 278 9.04 9.67 12.45
N ARG A 279 10.03 8.91 12.91
CA ARG A 279 9.96 8.19 14.20
C ARG A 279 9.87 9.14 15.39
N ALA A 280 10.61 10.24 15.39
CA ALA A 280 10.52 11.24 16.45
C ALA A 280 9.13 11.88 16.50
N MET A 281 8.53 12.17 15.35
CA MET A 281 7.17 12.72 15.24
C MET A 281 6.10 11.72 15.71
N GLU A 282 6.18 10.46 15.27
CA GLU A 282 5.28 9.39 15.75
C GLU A 282 5.41 9.20 17.27
N ASN A 283 6.63 9.22 17.79
CA ASN A 283 6.91 9.00 19.20
C ASN A 283 6.57 10.18 20.12
N LYS A 284 6.35 11.40 19.59
CA LYS A 284 5.84 12.51 20.41
C LYS A 284 4.52 12.15 21.11
N GLY A 285 3.68 11.31 20.49
CA GLY A 285 2.46 10.77 21.08
C GLY A 285 2.65 9.50 21.93
N LEU A 286 3.81 8.84 21.86
CA LEU A 286 4.06 7.50 22.43
C LEU A 286 4.80 7.50 23.77
N LEU A 287 5.00 8.66 24.41
CA LEU A 287 5.55 8.77 25.76
C LEU A 287 4.85 7.82 26.77
N LYS A 288 3.54 7.61 26.61
CA LYS A 288 2.77 6.66 27.44
C LYS A 288 3.20 5.19 27.24
N GLY A 289 3.53 4.79 26.01
CA GLY A 289 4.00 3.45 25.68
C GLY A 289 5.35 3.14 26.32
N VAL A 290 6.29 4.08 26.22
CA VAL A 290 7.63 3.95 26.82
C VAL A 290 7.55 3.83 28.36
N LEU A 291 6.67 4.60 29.01
CA LEU A 291 6.44 4.49 30.45
C LEU A 291 5.85 3.12 30.85
N LYS A 292 4.95 2.55 30.04
CA LYS A 292 4.42 1.19 30.24
C LYS A 292 5.53 0.15 30.10
N GLU A 293 6.35 0.23 29.04
CA GLU A 293 7.47 -0.69 28.82
C GLU A 293 8.49 -0.64 29.96
N ARG A 294 8.88 0.55 30.40
CA ARG A 294 9.79 0.72 31.55
C ARG A 294 9.24 0.06 32.81
N ARG A 295 7.93 0.19 33.06
CA ARG A 295 7.27 -0.45 34.21
C ARG A 295 7.30 -1.98 34.08
N LEU A 296 7.03 -2.52 32.90
CA LEU A 296 7.08 -3.96 32.64
C LEU A 296 8.49 -4.53 32.83
N LEU A 297 9.52 -3.85 32.31
CA LEU A 297 10.92 -4.23 32.50
C LEU A 297 11.31 -4.21 33.98
N TRP A 298 10.87 -3.20 34.73
CA TRP A 298 11.14 -3.11 36.16
C TRP A 298 10.47 -4.24 36.95
N ASN A 299 9.23 -4.60 36.59
CA ASN A 299 8.53 -5.73 37.21
C ASN A 299 9.23 -7.05 36.91
N GLU A 300 9.70 -7.25 35.68
CA GLU A 300 10.45 -8.46 35.31
C GLU A 300 11.81 -8.54 36.02
N LEU A 301 12.54 -7.43 36.15
CA LEU A 301 13.79 -7.36 36.93
C LEU A 301 13.54 -7.73 38.40
N LYS A 302 12.47 -7.19 39.00
CA LYS A 302 12.08 -7.54 40.38
C LYS A 302 11.76 -9.02 40.52
N ARG A 303 10.99 -9.58 39.58
CA ARG A 303 10.65 -11.02 39.58
C ARG A 303 11.92 -11.87 39.55
N ARG A 304 12.83 -11.63 38.61
CA ARG A 304 14.11 -12.36 38.51
C ARG A 304 14.96 -12.25 39.76
N PHE A 305 14.98 -11.07 40.38
CA PHE A 305 15.70 -10.88 41.64
C PHE A 305 15.10 -11.71 42.77
N MET A 306 13.76 -11.72 42.91
CA MET A 306 13.07 -12.50 43.95
C MET A 306 13.17 -14.01 43.73
N GLU A 307 13.13 -14.46 42.47
CA GLU A 307 13.15 -15.89 42.12
C GLU A 307 14.56 -16.45 41.90
N GLY A 308 15.60 -15.62 42.02
CA GLY A 308 17.00 -16.02 41.83
C GLY A 308 17.38 -16.32 40.37
N GLU A 309 16.51 -16.00 39.40
CA GLU A 309 16.69 -16.22 37.96
C GLU A 309 17.49 -15.09 37.28
N LEU A 310 18.65 -14.73 37.83
CA LEU A 310 19.48 -13.65 37.28
C LEU A 310 20.16 -14.01 35.95
N SER A 311 20.28 -15.31 35.65
CA SER A 311 20.88 -15.82 34.40
C SER A 311 19.83 -16.45 33.50
N TYR A 312 19.73 -15.98 32.25
CA TYR A 312 18.89 -16.61 31.22
C TYR A 312 19.72 -17.60 30.41
N ASN A 313 19.30 -18.88 30.36
CA ASN A 313 19.91 -19.88 29.50
C ASN A 313 18.93 -20.28 28.37
N PRO A 314 19.14 -19.81 27.13
CA PRO A 314 18.20 -20.04 26.02
C PRO A 314 18.11 -21.51 25.58
N LYS A 315 18.96 -22.42 26.09
CA LYS A 315 18.95 -23.85 25.71
C LYS A 315 18.00 -24.73 26.54
N LYS A 316 17.30 -24.17 27.53
CA LYS A 316 16.42 -24.89 28.46
C LYS A 316 14.91 -24.68 28.22
N ALA A 317 14.53 -23.90 27.22
CA ALA A 317 13.14 -23.59 26.88
C ALA A 317 12.67 -24.40 25.67
#